data_AF-A0A1F7F768-F1
#
_entry.id   AF-A0A1F7F768-F1
#
_cell.length_a   1.000
_cell.length_b   1.000
_cell.length_c   1.000
_cell.angle_alpha   90.00
_cell.angle_beta   90.00
_cell.angle_gamma   90.00
#
_symmetry.space_group_name_H-M   'P 1'
#
loop_
_entity.id
_entity.type
_entity.pdbx_description
1 polymer ?
#
loop_
_entity_poly.entity_id
_entity_poly.type
_entity_poly.pdbx_seq_one_letter_code
_entity_poly.pdbx_strand_id
1 'polypeptide(L)'
;MQGILIATARVWPKVNGVQAKTILACLNALVKKFKRKSKADLCLAYVRAQAWITSAVVGQETVGQLKENIKLFLRSALTVKQCAAADSYFKSNIPVELLDPSKWGKSG
;
A
#
# COMPACT_ATOMS: atom_id res chain seq x y z
N MET A 1 -9.09 3.07 11.27
CA MET A 1 -7.98 2.06 11.14
C MET A 1 -7.21 2.32 9.85
N GLN A 2 -5.89 2.56 9.94
CA GLN A 2 -5.02 2.74 8.76
C GLN A 2 -4.56 1.36 8.23
N GLY A 3 -4.54 1.18 6.91
CA GLY A 3 -4.23 -0.12 6.29
C GLY A 3 -2.84 -0.68 6.61
N ILE A 4 -2.70 -2.01 6.60
CA ILE A 4 -1.47 -2.74 6.99
C ILE A 4 -0.21 -2.30 6.23
N LEU A 5 -0.36 -1.84 4.98
CA LEU A 5 0.74 -1.38 4.12
C LEU A 5 1.35 -0.06 4.60
N ILE A 6 0.60 0.73 5.37
CA ILE A 6 1.03 2.02 5.93
C ILE A 6 1.66 1.81 7.30
N ALA A 7 1.11 0.85 8.06
CA ALA A 7 1.48 0.54 9.43
C ALA A 7 2.89 -0.07 9.57
N THR A 8 3.37 -0.15 10.82
CA THR A 8 4.66 -0.75 11.15
C THR A 8 4.55 -2.28 11.22
N ALA A 9 5.68 -2.98 11.05
CA ALA A 9 5.72 -4.45 11.10
C ALA A 9 5.14 -5.05 12.39
N ARG A 10 5.08 -4.27 13.49
CA ARG A 10 4.60 -4.72 14.80
C ARG A 10 3.11 -5.09 14.77
N VAL A 11 2.32 -4.42 13.95
CA VAL A 11 0.86 -4.64 13.87
C VAL A 11 0.45 -5.54 12.69
N TRP A 12 1.43 -6.14 12.01
CA TRP A 12 1.14 -7.07 10.93
C TRP A 12 0.64 -8.41 11.48
N PRO A 13 -0.34 -9.04 10.82
CA PRO A 13 -0.83 -10.35 11.21
C PRO A 13 0.29 -11.40 11.08
N LYS A 14 0.31 -12.36 12.00
CA LYS A 14 1.22 -13.51 11.92
C LYS A 14 0.63 -14.52 10.93
N VAL A 15 1.07 -14.45 9.68
CA VAL A 15 0.64 -15.34 8.60
C VAL A 15 1.85 -16.14 8.12
N ASN A 16 1.71 -17.46 8.00
CA ASN A 16 2.77 -18.33 7.53
C ASN A 16 3.19 -17.93 6.10
N GLY A 17 4.49 -17.88 5.86
CA GLY A 17 5.04 -17.42 4.57
C GLY A 17 5.06 -15.90 4.38
N VAL A 18 4.51 -15.11 5.31
CA VAL A 18 4.58 -13.64 5.25
C VAL A 18 5.73 -13.10 6.08
N GLN A 19 6.65 -12.40 5.43
CA GLN A 19 7.69 -11.61 6.10
C GLN A 19 7.37 -10.11 6.00
N ALA A 20 6.66 -9.59 7.01
CA ALA A 20 6.23 -8.19 7.08
C ALA A 20 7.39 -7.20 6.88
N LYS A 21 8.56 -7.47 7.51
CA LYS A 21 9.76 -6.61 7.38
C LYS A 21 10.24 -6.52 5.93
N THR A 22 10.24 -7.63 5.20
CA THR A 22 10.69 -7.70 3.81
C THR A 22 9.74 -6.94 2.88
N ILE A 23 8.43 -7.11 3.07
CA ILE A 23 7.39 -6.40 2.30
C ILE A 23 7.48 -4.88 2.56
N LEU A 24 7.60 -4.48 3.83
CA LEU A 24 7.73 -3.07 4.20
C LEU A 24 9.06 -2.46 3.70
N ALA A 25 10.15 -3.22 3.71
CA ALA A 25 11.43 -2.78 3.13
C ALA A 25 11.31 -2.56 1.62
N CYS A 26 10.62 -3.46 0.89
CA CYS A 26 10.33 -3.27 -0.52
C CYS A 26 9.48 -2.01 -0.78
N LEU A 27 8.40 -1.82 -0.02
CA LEU A 27 7.57 -0.61 -0.13
C LEU A 27 8.41 0.66 0.09
N ASN A 28 9.27 0.68 1.11
CA ASN A 28 10.17 1.81 1.36
C ASN A 28 11.19 2.01 0.21
N ALA A 29 11.71 0.93 -0.37
CA ALA A 29 12.59 1.00 -1.53
C ALA A 29 11.87 1.57 -2.76
N LEU A 30 10.63 1.15 -3.03
CA LEU A 30 9.80 1.70 -4.11
C LEU A 30 9.45 3.17 -3.88
N VAL A 31 9.14 3.56 -2.64
CA VAL A 31 8.92 4.98 -2.29
C VAL A 31 10.15 5.81 -2.66
N LYS A 32 11.36 5.37 -2.30
CA LYS A 32 12.61 6.05 -2.68
C LYS A 32 12.83 6.04 -4.19
N LYS A 33 12.73 4.87 -4.83
CA LYS A 33 12.97 4.67 -6.26
C LYS A 33 12.04 5.52 -7.13
N PHE A 34 10.77 5.65 -6.74
CA PHE A 34 9.76 6.40 -7.48
C PHE A 34 9.59 7.84 -6.98
N LYS A 35 10.47 8.31 -6.08
CA LYS A 35 10.43 9.67 -5.49
C LYS A 35 9.05 10.02 -4.90
N ARG A 36 8.42 9.06 -4.23
CA ARG A 36 7.12 9.21 -3.57
C ARG A 36 7.30 9.80 -2.17
N LYS A 37 6.28 10.50 -1.68
CA LYS A 37 6.31 11.17 -0.37
C LYS A 37 6.21 10.17 0.78
N SER A 38 5.42 9.12 0.61
CA SER A 38 5.16 8.11 1.64
C SER A 38 4.64 6.81 1.03
N LYS A 39 4.49 5.77 1.85
CA LYS A 39 3.81 4.53 1.43
C LYS A 39 2.36 4.77 1.02
N ALA A 40 1.68 5.71 1.67
CA ALA A 40 0.31 6.11 1.31
C ALA A 40 0.27 6.79 -0.08
N ASP A 41 1.21 7.70 -0.37
CA ASP A 41 1.38 8.29 -1.72
C ASP A 41 1.61 7.21 -2.78
N LEU A 42 2.51 6.26 -2.50
CA LEU A 42 2.80 5.15 -3.40
C LEU A 42 1.55 4.31 -3.69
N CYS A 43 0.82 3.91 -2.65
CA CYS A 43 -0.38 3.07 -2.80
C CYS A 43 -1.48 3.83 -3.57
N LEU A 44 -1.73 5.09 -3.22
CA LEU A 44 -2.74 5.90 -3.91
C LEU A 44 -2.36 6.14 -5.38
N ALA A 45 -1.09 6.43 -5.66
CA ALA A 45 -0.60 6.63 -7.03
C ALA A 45 -0.67 5.34 -7.86
N TYR A 46 -0.49 4.16 -7.25
CA TYR A 46 -0.67 2.86 -7.90
C TYR A 46 -2.14 2.60 -8.26
N VAL A 47 -3.06 2.82 -7.31
CA VAL A 47 -4.51 2.68 -7.53
C VAL A 47 -4.98 3.60 -8.66
N ARG A 48 -4.55 4.86 -8.65
CA ARG A 48 -4.89 5.84 -9.69
C ARG A 48 -4.30 5.54 -11.08
N ALA A 49 -3.29 4.67 -11.16
CA ALA A 49 -2.70 4.26 -12.43
C ALA A 49 -3.49 3.11 -13.10
N GLN A 50 -4.47 2.53 -12.40
CA GLN A 50 -5.27 1.43 -12.93
C GLN A 50 -6.39 1.99 -13.82
N ALA A 51 -6.36 1.64 -15.11
CA ALA A 51 -7.34 2.14 -16.09
C ALA A 51 -8.80 1.74 -15.78
N TRP A 52 -8.99 0.65 -15.03
CA TRP A 52 -10.31 0.15 -14.62
C TRP A 52 -10.85 0.84 -13.35
N ILE A 53 -10.06 1.66 -12.67
CA ILE A 53 -10.47 2.39 -11.47
C ILE A 53 -10.89 3.81 -11.87
N THR A 54 -12.19 4.07 -11.90
CA THR A 54 -12.76 5.40 -12.22
C THR A 54 -12.80 6.35 -11.03
N SER A 55 -12.87 5.82 -9.80
CA SER A 55 -12.91 6.63 -8.58
C SER A 55 -12.23 5.94 -7.41
N ALA A 56 -11.66 6.73 -6.49
CA ALA A 56 -11.06 6.25 -5.26
C ALA A 56 -11.67 6.98 -4.07
N VAL A 57 -12.30 6.23 -3.16
CA VAL A 57 -12.85 6.76 -1.91
C VAL A 57 -11.81 6.61 -0.82
N VAL A 58 -11.42 7.72 -0.20
CA VAL A 58 -10.43 7.73 0.89
C VAL A 58 -11.10 8.21 2.17
N GLY A 59 -11.21 7.31 3.15
CA GLY A 59 -11.73 7.64 4.47
C GLY A 59 -10.77 8.55 5.24
N GLN A 60 -11.33 9.45 6.06
CA GLN A 60 -10.58 10.35 6.93
C GLN A 60 -11.37 10.64 8.19
N GLU A 61 -10.66 10.82 9.28
CA GLU A 61 -11.20 11.07 10.62
C GLU A 61 -11.01 12.55 11.02
N THR A 62 -10.10 13.28 10.34
CA THR A 62 -9.81 14.69 10.65
C THR A 62 -9.66 15.57 9.41
N VAL A 63 -9.88 16.88 9.59
CA VAL A 63 -9.63 17.90 8.54
C VAL A 63 -8.15 17.94 8.13
N GLY A 64 -7.23 17.63 9.05
CA GLY A 64 -5.80 17.51 8.73
C GLY A 64 -5.55 16.41 7.70
N GLN A 65 -6.13 15.22 7.92
CA GLN A 65 -6.04 14.11 6.96
C GLN A 65 -6.68 14.46 5.61
N LEU A 66 -7.78 15.21 5.59
CA LEU A 66 -8.38 15.71 4.34
C LEU A 66 -7.39 16.57 3.54
N LYS A 67 -6.75 17.54 4.18
CA LYS A 67 -5.76 18.40 3.52
C LYS A 67 -4.57 17.59 2.99
N GLU A 68 -4.16 16.54 3.70
CA GLU A 68 -3.10 15.65 3.25
C GLU A 68 -3.54 14.80 2.05
N ASN A 69 -4.73 14.21 2.09
CA ASN A 69 -5.30 13.43 1.00
C ASN A 69 -5.38 14.26 -0.28
N ILE A 70 -5.89 15.50 -0.22
CA ILE A 70 -5.93 16.42 -1.36
C ILE A 70 -4.52 16.62 -1.96
N LYS A 71 -3.51 16.88 -1.12
CA LYS A 71 -2.12 17.04 -1.59
C LYS A 71 -1.58 15.78 -2.28
N LEU A 72 -2.02 14.58 -1.88
CA LEU A 72 -1.64 13.33 -2.54
C LEU A 72 -2.35 13.17 -3.89
N PHE A 73 -3.62 13.57 -4.00
CA PHE A 73 -4.36 13.53 -5.27
C PHE A 73 -3.81 14.48 -6.33
N LEU A 74 -3.19 15.59 -5.92
CA LEU A 74 -2.50 16.51 -6.83
C LEU A 74 -1.18 15.94 -7.42
N ARG A 75 -0.65 14.84 -6.86
CA ARG A 75 0.54 14.18 -7.41
C ARG A 75 0.16 13.32 -8.61
N SER A 76 1.11 13.06 -9.49
CA SER A 76 0.90 12.19 -10.65
C SER A 76 0.67 10.73 -10.22
N ALA A 77 -0.14 9.99 -10.99
CA ALA A 77 -0.23 8.54 -10.85
C ALA A 77 1.13 7.86 -11.14
N LEU A 78 1.26 6.56 -10.83
CA LEU A 78 2.40 5.78 -11.30
C LEU A 78 2.34 5.61 -12.82
N THR A 79 3.50 5.50 -13.45
CA THR A 79 3.58 5.13 -14.87
C THR A 79 3.38 3.63 -15.04
N VAL A 80 3.03 3.19 -16.26
CA VAL A 80 2.90 1.75 -16.59
C VAL A 80 4.16 0.95 -16.21
N LYS A 81 5.35 1.51 -16.45
CA LYS A 81 6.63 0.89 -16.07
C LYS A 81 6.79 0.76 -14.55
N GLN A 82 6.34 1.76 -13.79
CA GLN A 82 6.39 1.71 -12.32
C GLN A 82 5.39 0.70 -11.76
N CYS A 83 4.18 0.61 -12.34
CA CYS A 83 3.21 -0.42 -11.98
C CYS A 83 3.75 -1.82 -12.26
N ALA A 84 4.31 -2.07 -13.45
CA ALA A 84 4.91 -3.35 -13.79
C ALA A 84 6.04 -3.77 -12.81
N ALA A 85 6.85 -2.81 -12.38
CA ALA A 85 7.91 -3.06 -11.40
C ALA A 85 7.39 -3.33 -9.97
N ALA A 86 6.24 -2.75 -9.59
CA ALA A 86 5.58 -3.10 -8.33
C ALA A 86 4.93 -4.49 -8.44
N ASP A 87 4.23 -4.76 -9.54
CA ASP A 87 3.56 -6.02 -9.82
C ASP A 87 4.51 -7.22 -9.82
N SER A 88 5.68 -7.08 -10.46
CA SER A 88 6.67 -8.17 -10.53
C SER A 88 7.14 -8.62 -9.15
N TYR A 89 7.17 -7.71 -8.18
CA TYR A 89 7.49 -8.04 -6.80
C TYR A 89 6.29 -8.63 -6.07
N PHE A 90 5.14 -7.96 -6.08
CA PHE A 90 4.04 -8.34 -5.19
C PHE A 90 3.23 -9.55 -5.66
N LYS A 91 3.07 -9.76 -6.97
CA LYS A 91 2.26 -10.89 -7.49
C LYS A 91 2.84 -12.26 -7.10
N SER A 92 4.17 -12.38 -7.05
CA SER A 92 4.84 -13.65 -6.75
C SER A 92 5.16 -13.85 -5.27
N ASN A 93 5.13 -12.78 -4.45
CA ASN A 93 5.65 -12.82 -3.08
C ASN A 93 4.58 -12.56 -2.01
N ILE A 94 3.32 -12.32 -2.39
CA ILE A 94 2.22 -12.09 -1.45
C ILE A 94 1.34 -13.35 -1.39
N PRO A 95 1.35 -14.08 -0.26
CA PRO A 95 0.47 -15.25 -0.11
C PRO A 95 -0.99 -14.81 0.04
N VAL A 96 -1.91 -15.65 -0.46
CA VAL A 96 -3.35 -15.38 -0.43
C VAL A 96 -3.87 -15.24 1.01
N GLU A 97 -3.24 -15.92 1.96
CA GLU A 97 -3.53 -15.84 3.38
C GLU A 97 -3.31 -14.44 3.96
N LEU A 98 -2.42 -13.64 3.36
CA LEU A 98 -2.27 -12.24 3.74
C LEU A 98 -3.42 -11.38 3.20
N LEU A 99 -4.02 -11.77 2.08
CA LEU A 99 -5.12 -11.02 1.44
C LEU A 99 -6.48 -11.30 2.08
N ASP A 100 -6.57 -12.33 2.91
CA ASP A 100 -7.79 -12.76 3.60
C ASP A 100 -7.68 -12.48 5.12
N PRO A 101 -8.29 -11.37 5.61
CA PRO A 101 -8.26 -11.03 7.02
C PRO A 101 -8.87 -12.09 7.95
N SER A 102 -9.74 -12.98 7.45
CA SER A 102 -10.33 -14.05 8.26
C SER A 102 -9.31 -15.13 8.65
N LYS A 103 -8.23 -15.25 7.88
CA LYS A 103 -7.10 -16.18 8.11
C LYS A 103 -6.01 -15.57 8.99
N TRP A 104 -6.11 -14.28 9.29
CA TRP A 104 -5.18 -13.64 10.21
C TRP A 104 -5.53 -14.19 11.59
N GLY A 105 -4.65 -15.06 12.12
CA GLY A 105 -4.91 -15.79 13.36
C GLY A 105 -5.49 -14.87 14.41
N LYS A 106 -6.62 -15.30 15.03
CA LYS A 106 -7.21 -14.58 16.14
C LYS A 106 -6.10 -14.35 17.16
N SER A 107 -5.76 -13.10 17.39
CA SER A 107 -4.95 -12.75 18.55
C SER A 107 -5.82 -13.11 19.76
N GLY A 108 -5.60 -14.30 20.32
CA GLY A 108 -6.04 -14.64 21.66
C GLY A 108 -5.28 -13.78 22.66
#